data_AF-A0A1V2LRP7-F1
#
_entry.id   AF-A0A1V2LRP7-F1
#
_cell.length_a   1.000
_cell.length_b   1.000
_cell.length_c   1.000
_cell.angle_alpha   90.00
_cell.angle_beta   90.00
_cell.angle_gamma   90.00
#
_symmetry.space_group_name_H-M   'P 1'
#
loop_
_entity.id
_entity.type
_entity.pdbx_description
1 polymer ?
#
loop_
_entity_poly.entity_id
_entity_poly.type
_entity_poly.pdbx_seq_one_letter_code
_entity_poly.pdbx_strand_id
1 'polypeptide(L)'
;MLRITNSSWAAFARSGVIRPTLHARSIVTVKTTDAEEQSILIAQRKNRPVSPHLEIYQKQLTAVLSALHRITGVGLAAGFYAVTVSYAAGVVDSASLVELYQSIPSVGQWALKGLASFPFAFHAWNGVRHLIWDAGCEANIKGVYRTGYAVLGLSANSSMGFLGKKWKELVYTLTSNDRYAGYHTSKAVNSLTEYDSEGEEANDAKEIQDNIPVTADEKQQAQLVLDAWHIIEDVINLDMNNPDPNNNHFTLNSKNSQNYDYNYDMDFNLDLEEIPDAEDFMNSLSSPCTFKDLQVAQKHLGVKFPYPVIKYFQTHDGQEVAPSSTKKLGLMYGLQLLSLAEVITMTNYWRKVARKEENSKARLKAKADSISNDSKERPGSDDIINPQDDAIINNDPNFKIAAKINEITENDLKNYPDLMRNMSTHSKTDYLKKLPNQKSFPANKVKLQYASANWIPLVTDNAGNHIAIDLDPDVDGMVGQVIIFGRDYDTKYVVADNWGQFMSKFALDFEDPSNCKLDYDPDLGQFNLVYLDQSGNVVDGGYLEVLTRRVKGERL
;
A
#
# COMPACT_ATOMS: atom_id res chain seq x y z
N MET A 1 51.05 -13.80 -45.30
CA MET A 1 51.07 -15.12 -45.96
C MET A 1 49.90 -15.21 -46.93
N LEU A 2 50.22 -15.40 -48.22
CA LEU A 2 49.45 -15.90 -49.39
C LEU A 2 47.94 -15.55 -49.50
N ARG A 3 47.56 -14.59 -50.37
CA ARG A 3 47.37 -14.65 -51.84
C ARG A 3 46.15 -15.49 -52.28
N ILE A 4 45.05 -14.80 -52.59
CA ILE A 4 43.95 -15.27 -53.44
C ILE A 4 44.33 -14.92 -54.88
N THR A 5 44.47 -15.93 -55.74
CA THR A 5 44.79 -15.77 -57.17
C THR A 5 43.54 -15.86 -58.03
N ASN A 6 43.42 -14.92 -58.96
CA ASN A 6 42.49 -14.95 -60.10
C ASN A 6 42.85 -16.08 -61.08
N SER A 7 41.83 -16.80 -61.54
CA SER A 7 41.82 -17.60 -62.76
C SER A 7 40.35 -17.90 -63.10
N SER A 8 39.84 -17.87 -64.33
CA SER A 8 40.31 -17.46 -65.64
C SER A 8 39.08 -17.60 -66.54
N TRP A 9 38.78 -16.59 -67.36
CA TRP A 9 37.86 -16.71 -68.48
C TRP A 9 38.39 -17.69 -69.53
N ALA A 10 37.58 -18.68 -69.97
CA ALA A 10 37.35 -19.06 -71.37
C ALA A 10 36.70 -20.45 -71.56
N ALA A 11 35.83 -20.54 -72.58
CA ALA A 11 35.25 -21.73 -73.25
C ALA A 11 34.15 -22.47 -72.47
N PHE A 12 32.90 -22.60 -72.93
CA PHE A 12 32.42 -22.88 -74.29
C PHE A 12 31.10 -22.14 -74.60
N ALA A 13 31.11 -21.34 -75.66
CA ALA A 13 29.88 -21.01 -76.38
C ALA A 13 29.58 -22.16 -77.35
N ARG A 14 28.49 -22.90 -77.11
CA ARG A 14 27.75 -23.58 -78.17
C ARG A 14 26.32 -23.06 -78.14
N SER A 15 26.04 -22.14 -79.05
CA SER A 15 24.71 -21.65 -79.35
C SER A 15 23.84 -22.79 -79.87
N GLY A 16 23.04 -23.39 -79.00
CA GLY A 16 21.85 -24.14 -79.38
C GLY A 16 20.69 -23.16 -79.49
N VAL A 17 20.40 -22.67 -80.69
CA VAL A 17 19.17 -21.91 -80.96
C VAL A 17 18.00 -22.88 -80.84
N ILE A 18 17.34 -22.92 -79.68
CA ILE A 18 16.05 -23.60 -79.51
C ILE A 18 15.02 -22.76 -80.24
N ARG A 19 14.60 -23.18 -81.43
CA ARG A 19 13.43 -22.58 -82.11
C ARG A 19 12.19 -22.93 -81.28
N PRO A 20 11.35 -21.95 -80.90
CA PRO A 20 10.07 -22.28 -80.29
C PRO A 20 9.24 -23.03 -81.32
N THR A 21 8.94 -24.29 -81.05
CA THR A 21 7.90 -25.02 -81.78
C THR A 21 6.58 -24.34 -81.46
N LEU A 22 6.05 -23.60 -82.44
CA LEU A 22 4.67 -23.09 -82.40
C LEU A 22 3.75 -24.31 -82.33
N HIS A 23 3.38 -24.72 -81.11
CA HIS A 23 2.31 -25.65 -80.89
C HIS A 23 1.02 -24.92 -81.25
N ALA A 24 0.60 -25.01 -82.51
CA ALA A 24 -0.74 -24.61 -82.92
C ALA A 24 -1.72 -25.56 -82.23
N ARG A 25 -2.24 -25.17 -81.06
CA ARG A 25 -3.37 -25.87 -80.44
C ARG A 25 -4.56 -25.67 -81.36
N SER A 26 -4.99 -26.74 -82.02
CA SER A 26 -6.29 -26.80 -82.67
C SER A 26 -7.36 -26.57 -81.60
N ILE A 27 -7.95 -25.37 -81.56
CA ILE A 27 -9.10 -25.08 -80.72
C ILE A 27 -10.31 -25.73 -81.39
N VAL A 28 -10.75 -26.86 -80.84
CA VAL A 28 -11.99 -27.51 -81.26
C VAL A 28 -13.11 -26.96 -80.40
N THR A 29 -14.00 -26.15 -80.99
CA THR A 29 -15.24 -25.71 -80.34
C THR A 29 -16.32 -26.76 -80.56
N VAL A 30 -16.86 -27.32 -79.47
CA VAL A 30 -18.00 -28.23 -79.51
C VAL A 30 -19.22 -27.45 -79.02
N LYS A 31 -20.38 -27.59 -79.69
CA LYS A 31 -21.64 -27.03 -79.19
C LYS A 31 -22.06 -27.81 -77.95
N THR A 32 -22.18 -27.14 -76.83
CA THR A 32 -22.63 -27.71 -75.55
C THR A 32 -23.86 -26.97 -75.07
N THR A 33 -24.70 -27.63 -74.28
CA THR A 33 -25.72 -26.97 -73.48
C THR A 33 -25.09 -26.31 -72.24
N ASP A 34 -25.76 -25.32 -71.64
CA ASP A 34 -25.24 -24.62 -70.44
C ASP A 34 -24.96 -25.60 -69.27
N ALA A 35 -25.77 -26.64 -69.14
CA ALA A 35 -25.59 -27.67 -68.11
C ALA A 35 -24.34 -28.54 -68.36
N GLU A 36 -24.10 -28.91 -69.62
CA GLU A 36 -22.90 -29.67 -70.01
C GLU A 36 -21.64 -28.81 -69.86
N GLU A 37 -21.69 -27.53 -70.23
CA GLU A 37 -20.60 -26.58 -70.02
C GLU A 37 -20.23 -26.47 -68.54
N GLN A 38 -21.22 -26.28 -67.65
CA GLN A 38 -20.97 -26.24 -66.21
C GLN A 38 -20.34 -27.54 -65.70
N SER A 39 -20.78 -28.69 -66.17
CA SER A 39 -20.21 -30.00 -65.78
C SER A 39 -18.74 -30.12 -66.17
N ILE A 40 -18.38 -29.67 -67.38
CA ILE A 40 -17.01 -29.67 -67.88
C ILE A 40 -16.16 -28.69 -67.08
N LEU A 41 -16.66 -27.49 -66.80
CA LEU A 41 -15.97 -26.49 -65.99
C LEU A 41 -15.73 -26.98 -64.55
N ILE A 42 -16.69 -27.67 -63.94
CA ILE A 42 -16.54 -28.28 -62.61
C ILE A 42 -15.47 -29.38 -62.66
N ALA A 43 -15.52 -30.26 -63.67
CA ALA A 43 -14.51 -31.31 -63.85
C ALA A 43 -13.09 -30.73 -64.05
N GLN A 44 -12.97 -29.66 -64.82
CA GLN A 44 -11.72 -28.94 -65.00
C GLN A 44 -11.24 -28.25 -63.70
N ARG A 45 -12.13 -27.64 -62.93
CA ARG A 45 -11.79 -26.97 -61.66
C ARG A 45 -11.28 -27.96 -60.61
N LYS A 46 -11.78 -29.20 -60.57
CA LYS A 46 -11.26 -30.28 -59.70
C LYS A 46 -9.79 -30.61 -59.97
N ASN A 47 -9.36 -30.49 -61.22
CA ASN A 47 -7.99 -30.80 -61.63
C ASN A 47 -7.04 -29.59 -61.54
N ARG A 48 -7.54 -28.40 -61.17
CA ARG A 48 -6.66 -27.24 -60.97
C ARG A 48 -5.94 -27.42 -59.63
N PRO A 49 -4.60 -27.39 -59.61
CA PRO A 49 -3.88 -27.44 -58.35
C PRO A 49 -4.34 -26.24 -57.52
N VAL A 50 -4.74 -26.51 -56.28
CA VAL A 50 -5.03 -25.46 -55.31
C VAL A 50 -3.73 -24.75 -54.98
N SER A 51 -3.78 -23.42 -54.88
CA SER A 51 -2.63 -22.63 -54.47
C SER A 51 -2.08 -23.14 -53.13
N PRO A 52 -0.78 -22.97 -52.87
CA PRO A 52 -0.14 -23.19 -51.58
C PRO A 52 -1.04 -23.02 -50.35
N HIS A 53 -1.14 -24.06 -49.53
CA HIS A 53 -1.89 -24.05 -48.27
C HIS A 53 -1.08 -23.36 -47.16
N LEU A 54 -1.75 -22.95 -46.07
CA LEU A 54 -1.15 -22.12 -45.02
C LEU A 54 0.08 -22.75 -44.34
N GLU A 55 0.25 -24.07 -44.41
CA GLU A 55 1.38 -24.77 -43.79
C GLU A 55 2.72 -24.45 -44.46
N ILE A 56 2.72 -24.12 -45.76
CA ILE A 56 3.97 -23.80 -46.48
C ILE A 56 4.33 -22.31 -46.42
N TYR A 57 3.45 -21.46 -45.89
CA TYR A 57 3.74 -20.04 -45.68
C TYR A 57 4.52 -19.83 -44.38
N GLN A 58 5.59 -19.04 -44.45
CA GLN A 58 6.31 -18.62 -43.26
C GLN A 58 5.41 -17.74 -42.38
N LYS A 59 5.18 -18.17 -41.14
CA LYS A 59 4.38 -17.42 -40.16
C LYS A 59 5.08 -16.11 -39.81
N GLN A 60 4.51 -15.00 -40.24
CA GLN A 60 4.98 -13.66 -39.90
C GLN A 60 4.26 -13.16 -38.64
N LEU A 61 4.98 -12.42 -37.78
CA LEU A 61 4.41 -11.81 -36.57
C LEU A 61 3.12 -11.04 -36.88
N THR A 62 3.10 -10.30 -37.99
CA THR A 62 1.97 -9.48 -38.45
C THR A 62 0.74 -10.31 -38.79
N ALA A 63 0.93 -11.43 -39.50
CA ALA A 63 -0.14 -12.36 -39.84
C ALA A 63 -0.72 -13.03 -38.60
N VAL A 64 0.14 -13.44 -37.66
CA VAL A 64 -0.29 -14.03 -36.38
C VAL A 64 -1.09 -13.02 -35.55
N LEU A 65 -0.59 -11.79 -35.39
CA LEU A 65 -1.29 -10.74 -34.63
C LEU A 65 -2.65 -10.40 -35.26
N SER A 66 -2.74 -10.35 -36.59
CA SER A 66 -4.01 -10.13 -37.28
C SER A 66 -5.02 -11.26 -37.04
N ALA A 67 -4.57 -12.52 -37.11
CA ALA A 67 -5.42 -13.67 -36.83
C ALA A 67 -5.89 -13.66 -35.37
N LEU A 68 -4.98 -13.41 -34.42
CA LEU A 68 -5.30 -13.30 -33.00
C LEU A 68 -6.29 -12.16 -32.73
N HIS A 69 -6.18 -11.01 -33.40
CA HIS A 69 -7.10 -9.88 -33.18
C HIS A 69 -8.55 -10.24 -33.54
N ARG A 70 -8.74 -11.05 -34.58
CA ARG A 70 -10.06 -11.58 -34.96
C ARG A 70 -10.55 -12.61 -33.94
N ILE A 71 -9.68 -13.55 -33.54
CA ILE A 71 -10.02 -14.59 -32.57
C ILE A 71 -10.42 -13.96 -31.23
N THR A 72 -9.63 -13.02 -30.72
CA THR A 72 -9.95 -12.33 -29.46
C THR A 72 -11.20 -11.47 -29.60
N GLY A 73 -11.40 -10.78 -30.73
CA GLY A 73 -12.62 -10.00 -30.98
C GLY A 73 -13.88 -10.86 -30.97
N VAL A 74 -13.87 -12.01 -31.65
CA VAL A 74 -15.00 -12.96 -31.66
C VAL A 74 -15.22 -13.56 -30.27
N GLY A 75 -14.15 -13.98 -29.59
CA GLY A 75 -14.25 -14.57 -28.25
C GLY A 75 -14.81 -13.60 -27.21
N LEU A 76 -14.32 -12.36 -27.19
CA LEU A 76 -14.80 -11.31 -26.30
C LEU A 76 -16.25 -10.93 -26.60
N ALA A 77 -16.61 -10.76 -27.88
CA ALA A 77 -17.97 -10.48 -28.27
C ALA A 77 -18.93 -11.61 -27.87
N ALA A 78 -18.55 -12.87 -28.12
CA ALA A 78 -19.34 -14.02 -27.73
C ALA A 78 -19.56 -14.09 -26.21
N GLY A 79 -18.51 -13.86 -25.40
CA GLY A 79 -18.63 -13.79 -23.95
C GLY A 79 -19.54 -12.66 -23.47
N PHE A 80 -19.35 -11.46 -24.01
CA PHE A 80 -20.18 -10.29 -23.70
C PHE A 80 -21.65 -10.54 -24.03
N TYR A 81 -21.96 -11.04 -25.23
CA TYR A 81 -23.34 -11.34 -25.63
C TYR A 81 -23.93 -12.49 -24.83
N ALA A 82 -23.17 -13.54 -24.53
CA ALA A 82 -23.68 -14.65 -23.73
C ALA A 82 -24.13 -14.17 -22.34
N VAL A 83 -23.30 -13.36 -21.66
CA VAL A 83 -23.64 -12.82 -20.33
C VAL A 83 -24.82 -11.84 -20.43
N THR A 84 -24.76 -10.87 -21.34
CA THR A 84 -25.78 -9.80 -21.43
C THR A 84 -27.14 -10.32 -21.90
N VAL A 85 -27.19 -11.27 -22.83
CA VAL A 85 -28.44 -11.91 -23.26
C VAL A 85 -29.00 -12.79 -22.14
N SER A 86 -28.16 -13.54 -21.42
CA SER A 86 -28.61 -14.36 -20.29
C SER A 86 -29.15 -13.48 -19.14
N TYR A 87 -28.50 -12.34 -18.90
CA TYR A 87 -28.94 -11.35 -17.92
C TYR A 87 -30.28 -10.72 -18.31
N ALA A 88 -30.41 -10.29 -19.57
CA ALA A 88 -31.65 -9.73 -20.09
C ALA A 88 -32.81 -10.76 -20.13
N ALA A 89 -32.50 -12.03 -20.30
CA ALA A 89 -33.47 -13.13 -20.25
C ALA A 89 -33.82 -13.57 -18.82
N GLY A 90 -33.18 -12.99 -17.78
CA GLY A 90 -33.38 -13.36 -16.38
C GLY A 90 -32.86 -14.76 -16.01
N VAL A 91 -31.96 -15.33 -16.81
CA VAL A 91 -31.35 -16.65 -16.58
C VAL A 91 -30.21 -16.55 -15.57
N VAL A 92 -29.51 -15.42 -15.54
CA VAL A 92 -28.43 -15.10 -14.59
C VAL A 92 -28.66 -13.72 -14.01
N ASP A 93 -28.22 -13.52 -12.79
CA ASP A 93 -28.17 -12.21 -12.12
C ASP A 93 -26.75 -11.94 -11.58
N SER A 94 -26.53 -10.75 -11.02
CA SER A 94 -25.20 -10.38 -10.52
C SER A 94 -24.76 -11.27 -9.35
N ALA A 95 -25.68 -11.70 -8.49
CA ALA A 95 -25.36 -12.49 -7.30
C ALA A 95 -24.91 -13.91 -7.66
N SER A 96 -25.64 -14.58 -8.55
CA SER A 96 -25.32 -15.91 -9.08
C SER A 96 -24.00 -15.95 -9.85
N LEU A 97 -23.63 -14.86 -10.55
CA LEU A 97 -22.32 -14.74 -11.20
C LEU A 97 -21.17 -14.62 -10.17
N VAL A 98 -21.37 -13.88 -9.08
CA VAL A 98 -20.38 -13.76 -8.00
C VAL A 98 -20.23 -15.10 -7.27
N GLU A 99 -21.34 -15.76 -6.93
CA GLU A 99 -21.33 -17.08 -6.28
C GLU A 99 -20.63 -18.12 -7.16
N LEU A 100 -20.94 -18.15 -8.46
CA LEU A 100 -20.27 -19.03 -9.41
C LEU A 100 -18.76 -18.77 -9.42
N TYR A 101 -18.32 -17.51 -9.44
CA TYR A 101 -16.89 -17.18 -9.41
C TYR A 101 -16.22 -17.63 -8.10
N GLN A 102 -16.88 -17.42 -6.96
CA GLN A 102 -16.36 -17.83 -5.65
C GLN A 102 -16.32 -19.35 -5.47
N SER A 103 -17.24 -20.08 -6.10
CA SER A 103 -17.26 -21.55 -6.07
C SER A 103 -16.06 -22.22 -6.78
N ILE A 104 -15.35 -21.48 -7.63
CA ILE A 104 -14.19 -21.98 -8.37
C ILE A 104 -12.94 -21.95 -7.46
N PRO A 105 -12.10 -23.00 -7.43
CA PRO A 105 -10.83 -22.97 -6.71
C PRO A 105 -9.95 -21.79 -7.14
N SER A 106 -9.09 -21.30 -6.25
CA SER A 106 -8.28 -20.10 -6.50
C SER A 106 -7.47 -20.17 -7.80
N VAL A 107 -6.92 -21.33 -8.15
CA VAL A 107 -6.22 -21.55 -9.44
C VAL A 107 -7.15 -21.31 -10.64
N GLY A 108 -8.40 -21.77 -10.56
CA GLY A 108 -9.40 -21.56 -11.61
C GLY A 108 -9.84 -20.10 -11.71
N GLN A 109 -9.98 -19.41 -10.58
CA GLN A 109 -10.23 -17.96 -10.54
C GLN A 109 -9.12 -17.17 -11.23
N TRP A 110 -7.85 -17.49 -10.94
CA TRP A 110 -6.67 -16.91 -11.59
C TRP A 110 -6.64 -17.19 -13.09
N ALA A 111 -6.92 -18.43 -13.50
CA ALA A 111 -6.99 -18.81 -14.90
C ALA A 111 -8.09 -18.04 -15.64
N LEU A 112 -9.28 -17.91 -15.03
CA LEU A 112 -10.40 -17.18 -15.62
C LEU A 112 -10.09 -15.69 -15.76
N LYS A 113 -9.48 -15.06 -14.74
CA LYS A 113 -9.00 -13.67 -14.82
C LYS A 113 -7.94 -13.48 -15.91
N GLY A 114 -7.00 -14.41 -16.07
CA GLY A 114 -6.01 -14.38 -17.14
C GLY A 114 -6.64 -14.51 -18.53
N LEU A 115 -7.57 -15.46 -18.68
CA LEU A 115 -8.30 -15.73 -19.92
C LEU A 115 -9.23 -14.58 -20.33
N ALA A 116 -9.73 -13.78 -19.38
CA ALA A 116 -10.50 -12.58 -19.69
C ALA A 116 -9.59 -11.38 -19.99
N SER A 117 -8.60 -11.13 -19.14
CA SER A 117 -7.78 -9.91 -19.20
C SER A 117 -6.81 -9.88 -20.38
N PHE A 118 -6.15 -10.99 -20.72
CA PHE A 118 -5.15 -11.00 -21.79
C PHE A 118 -5.77 -10.79 -23.17
N PRO A 119 -6.82 -11.53 -23.58
CA PRO A 119 -7.49 -11.27 -24.85
C PRO A 119 -8.06 -9.86 -24.96
N PHE A 120 -8.61 -9.31 -23.86
CA PHE A 120 -9.11 -7.94 -23.81
C PHE A 120 -8.00 -6.91 -24.07
N ALA A 121 -6.93 -6.96 -23.28
CA ALA A 121 -5.80 -6.04 -23.42
C ALA A 121 -5.18 -6.14 -24.82
N PHE A 122 -4.99 -7.37 -25.31
CA PHE A 122 -4.49 -7.62 -26.66
C PHE A 122 -5.39 -7.03 -27.74
N HIS A 123 -6.71 -7.27 -27.65
CA HIS A 123 -7.65 -6.76 -28.63
C HIS A 123 -7.66 -5.23 -28.65
N ALA A 124 -7.65 -4.58 -27.49
CA ALA A 124 -7.63 -3.13 -27.37
C ALA A 124 -6.34 -2.52 -27.97
N TRP A 125 -5.16 -2.98 -27.53
CA TRP A 125 -3.89 -2.43 -28.02
C TRP A 125 -3.65 -2.72 -29.50
N ASN A 126 -4.01 -3.92 -29.97
CA ASN A 126 -3.90 -4.22 -31.39
C ASN A 126 -4.94 -3.45 -32.22
N GLY A 127 -6.11 -3.13 -31.66
CA GLY A 127 -7.09 -2.23 -32.26
C GLY A 127 -6.54 -0.81 -32.43
N VAL A 128 -5.90 -0.25 -31.40
CA VAL A 128 -5.18 1.04 -31.49
C VAL A 128 -4.12 1.02 -32.58
N ARG A 129 -3.35 -0.07 -32.68
CA ARG A 129 -2.38 -0.26 -33.77
C ARG A 129 -3.04 -0.25 -35.15
N HIS A 130 -4.21 -0.87 -35.32
CA HIS A 130 -4.96 -0.80 -36.57
C HIS A 130 -5.43 0.62 -36.89
N LEU A 131 -5.92 1.37 -35.90
CA LEU A 131 -6.30 2.78 -36.09
C LEU A 131 -5.11 3.66 -36.49
N ILE A 132 -3.91 3.39 -35.94
CA ILE A 132 -2.66 4.09 -36.34
C ILE A 132 -2.33 3.79 -37.80
N TRP A 133 -2.51 2.55 -38.25
CA TRP A 133 -2.29 2.17 -39.65
C TRP A 133 -3.32 2.79 -40.59
N ASP A 134 -4.58 2.88 -40.16
CA ASP A 134 -5.65 3.54 -40.92
C ASP A 134 -5.39 5.05 -41.08
N ALA A 135 -4.70 5.66 -40.12
CA ALA A 135 -4.20 7.03 -40.20
C ALA A 135 -2.97 7.20 -41.12
N GLY A 136 -2.48 6.13 -41.75
CA GLY A 136 -1.31 6.13 -42.64
C GLY A 136 0.04 6.11 -41.91
N CYS A 137 0.05 5.93 -40.59
CA CYS A 137 1.25 5.88 -39.77
C CYS A 137 1.80 4.45 -39.64
N GLU A 138 3.11 4.30 -39.44
CA GLU A 138 3.80 3.01 -39.18
C GLU A 138 3.63 1.92 -40.27
N ALA A 139 3.11 2.26 -41.46
CA ALA A 139 2.84 1.33 -42.56
C ALA A 139 4.09 0.92 -43.39
N ASN A 140 5.26 0.87 -42.77
CA ASN A 140 6.49 0.32 -43.36
C ASN A 140 6.96 -0.91 -42.58
N ILE A 141 7.81 -1.75 -43.17
CA ILE A 141 8.19 -3.04 -42.57
C ILE A 141 8.76 -2.89 -41.14
N LYS A 142 9.56 -1.85 -40.88
CA LYS A 142 10.13 -1.59 -39.55
C LYS A 142 9.05 -1.16 -38.56
N GLY A 143 8.18 -0.23 -38.96
CA GLY A 143 7.08 0.27 -38.13
C GLY A 143 6.06 -0.80 -37.80
N VAL A 144 5.71 -1.63 -38.79
CA VAL A 144 4.78 -2.75 -38.62
C VAL A 144 5.31 -3.78 -37.60
N TYR A 145 6.61 -4.09 -37.60
CA TYR A 145 7.20 -4.98 -36.59
C TYR A 145 7.36 -4.29 -35.23
N ARG A 146 7.81 -3.03 -35.20
CA ARG A 146 7.95 -2.23 -33.97
C ARG A 146 6.63 -2.14 -33.21
N THR A 147 5.57 -1.74 -33.90
CA THR A 147 4.21 -1.68 -33.33
C THR A 147 3.70 -3.07 -32.92
N GLY A 148 4.08 -4.13 -33.64
CA GLY A 148 3.72 -5.50 -33.27
C GLY A 148 4.32 -5.94 -31.93
N TYR A 149 5.61 -5.67 -31.69
CA TYR A 149 6.23 -5.94 -30.40
C TYR A 149 5.72 -5.03 -29.29
N ALA A 150 5.45 -3.75 -29.60
CA ALA A 150 4.85 -2.82 -28.65
C ALA A 150 3.48 -3.32 -28.16
N VAL A 151 2.62 -3.79 -29.06
CA VAL A 151 1.32 -4.40 -28.70
C VAL A 151 1.52 -5.59 -27.77
N LEU A 152 2.45 -6.51 -28.07
CA LEU A 152 2.70 -7.67 -27.21
C LEU A 152 3.14 -7.26 -25.79
N GLY A 153 4.07 -6.31 -25.69
CA GLY A 153 4.54 -5.80 -24.40
C GLY A 153 3.44 -5.08 -23.61
N LEU A 154 2.69 -4.20 -24.26
CA LEU A 154 1.57 -3.48 -23.63
C LEU A 154 0.46 -4.44 -23.19
N SER A 155 0.14 -5.44 -24.01
CA SER A 155 -0.88 -6.44 -23.68
C SER A 155 -0.50 -7.28 -22.48
N ALA A 156 0.77 -7.72 -22.41
CA ALA A 156 1.29 -8.45 -21.26
C ALA A 156 1.22 -7.57 -19.99
N ASN A 157 1.75 -6.35 -20.05
CA ASN A 157 1.76 -5.44 -18.90
C ASN A 157 0.35 -5.06 -18.42
N SER A 158 -0.57 -4.75 -19.34
CA SER A 158 -1.97 -4.42 -18.98
C SER A 158 -2.70 -5.63 -18.42
N SER A 159 -2.58 -6.81 -19.05
CA SER A 159 -3.18 -8.05 -18.52
C SER A 159 -2.64 -8.40 -17.14
N MET A 160 -1.34 -8.22 -16.92
CA MET A 160 -0.71 -8.36 -15.60
C MET A 160 -1.24 -7.34 -14.58
N GLY A 161 -1.57 -6.12 -15.01
CA GLY A 161 -2.21 -5.12 -14.14
C GLY A 161 -3.63 -5.50 -13.71
N PHE A 162 -4.41 -6.12 -14.60
CA PHE A 162 -5.76 -6.62 -14.29
C PHE A 162 -5.77 -7.83 -13.33
N LEU A 163 -4.62 -8.50 -13.13
CA LEU A 163 -4.45 -9.55 -12.12
C LEU A 163 -4.28 -8.98 -10.69
N GLY A 164 -4.25 -7.65 -10.51
CA GLY A 164 -4.40 -6.96 -9.23
C GLY A 164 -3.15 -6.92 -8.33
N LYS A 165 -3.34 -6.50 -7.07
CA LYS A 165 -2.28 -6.35 -6.03
C LYS A 165 -1.42 -7.61 -5.90
N LYS A 166 -2.03 -8.81 -5.89
CA LYS A 166 -1.35 -10.11 -5.70
C LYS A 166 -0.36 -10.53 -6.81
N TRP A 167 -0.50 -10.09 -8.06
CA TRP A 167 0.50 -10.41 -9.11
C TRP A 167 1.74 -9.51 -9.02
N LYS A 168 1.57 -8.23 -8.64
CA LYS A 168 2.69 -7.35 -8.34
C LYS A 168 3.52 -7.91 -7.19
N GLU A 169 2.85 -8.45 -6.17
CA GLU A 169 3.48 -9.17 -5.06
C GLU A 169 4.20 -10.45 -5.53
N LEU A 170 3.59 -11.24 -6.43
CA LEU A 170 4.19 -12.47 -6.98
C LEU A 170 5.41 -12.21 -7.87
N VAL A 171 5.35 -11.25 -8.80
CA VAL A 171 6.50 -10.91 -9.66
C VAL A 171 7.63 -10.37 -8.80
N TYR A 172 7.33 -9.51 -7.84
CA TYR A 172 8.34 -8.88 -6.99
C TYR A 172 8.97 -9.87 -6.00
N THR A 173 8.23 -10.86 -5.51
CA THR A 173 8.78 -12.00 -4.75
C THR A 173 9.66 -12.93 -5.58
N LEU A 174 9.43 -13.00 -6.91
CA LEU A 174 10.23 -13.81 -7.82
C LEU A 174 11.42 -13.06 -8.44
N THR A 175 11.38 -11.72 -8.51
CA THR A 175 12.40 -10.89 -9.18
C THR A 175 13.25 -10.03 -8.26
N SER A 176 12.84 -9.81 -7.00
CA SER A 176 13.61 -9.03 -6.02
C SER A 176 13.97 -9.87 -4.79
N ASN A 177 15.21 -9.73 -4.31
CA ASN A 177 15.62 -10.29 -3.02
C ASN A 177 15.09 -9.47 -1.83
N ASP A 178 14.59 -8.26 -2.07
CA ASP A 178 14.07 -7.34 -1.06
C ASP A 178 12.54 -7.37 -1.08
N ARG A 179 11.95 -8.26 -0.27
CA ARG A 179 10.50 -8.46 -0.15
C ARG A 179 9.79 -7.20 0.39
N TYR A 180 8.98 -6.55 -0.47
CA TYR A 180 8.04 -5.44 -0.21
C TYR A 180 8.59 -4.03 0.04
N ALA A 181 9.24 -3.41 -0.95
CA ALA A 181 9.46 -1.96 -0.98
C ALA A 181 8.91 -1.44 -2.29
N GLY A 182 7.84 -0.64 -2.27
CA GLY A 182 7.48 0.04 -3.51
C GLY A 182 6.15 0.77 -3.60
N TYR A 183 5.39 0.96 -2.52
CA TYR A 183 4.17 1.78 -2.64
C TYR A 183 3.95 2.89 -1.60
N HIS A 184 4.75 2.99 -0.54
CA HIS A 184 4.65 4.14 0.40
C HIS A 184 6.01 4.76 0.69
N THR A 185 6.69 5.24 -0.34
CA THR A 185 7.66 6.32 -0.09
C THR A 185 6.91 7.63 -0.09
N SER A 186 6.59 8.13 1.10
CA SER A 186 6.30 9.55 1.22
C SER A 186 7.45 10.34 0.58
N LYS A 187 7.17 11.53 0.03
CA LYS A 187 8.24 12.41 -0.48
C LYS A 187 9.35 12.62 0.55
N ALA A 188 9.03 12.56 1.84
CA ALA A 188 9.98 12.58 2.94
C ALA A 188 10.98 11.41 2.85
N VAL A 189 10.49 10.16 2.74
CA VAL A 189 11.36 8.97 2.61
C VAL A 189 12.14 8.98 1.29
N ASN A 190 11.54 9.40 0.17
CA ASN A 190 12.28 9.53 -1.11
C ASN A 190 13.38 10.60 -1.05
N SER A 191 13.14 11.72 -0.38
CA SER A 191 14.17 12.77 -0.18
C SER A 191 15.32 12.30 0.73
N LEU A 192 15.07 11.30 1.57
CA LEU A 192 16.07 10.67 2.43
C LEU A 192 16.84 9.56 1.70
N THR A 193 16.22 8.84 0.77
CA THR A 193 16.86 7.77 -0.01
C THR A 193 17.65 8.28 -1.22
N GLU A 194 17.33 9.46 -1.77
CA GLU A 194 18.13 10.12 -2.82
C GLU A 194 19.57 10.41 -2.36
N TYR A 195 19.79 10.62 -1.05
CA TYR A 195 21.09 10.99 -0.49
C TYR A 195 22.06 9.80 -0.27
N ASP A 196 21.54 8.58 -0.12
CA ASP A 196 22.35 7.35 0.07
C ASP A 196 22.62 6.63 -1.27
N SER A 197 22.30 7.25 -2.42
CA SER A 197 22.53 6.68 -3.76
C SER A 197 23.97 6.78 -4.29
N GLU A 198 24.89 7.33 -3.50
CA GLU A 198 26.33 7.25 -3.77
C GLU A 198 26.97 6.07 -3.01
N GLY A 199 26.82 4.88 -3.58
CA GLY A 199 27.77 3.78 -3.45
C GLY A 199 27.80 3.03 -2.11
N GLU A 200 26.95 2.01 -1.97
CA GLU A 200 27.35 0.78 -1.27
C GLU A 200 26.50 -0.39 -1.80
N GLU A 201 27.17 -1.41 -2.33
CA GLU A 201 26.60 -2.53 -3.08
C GLU A 201 25.71 -3.42 -2.22
N ALA A 202 24.67 -3.98 -2.85
CA ALA A 202 23.65 -4.88 -2.32
C ALA A 202 24.15 -6.27 -1.87
N ASN A 203 25.44 -6.42 -1.53
CA ASN A 203 26.03 -7.69 -1.14
C ASN A 203 26.08 -7.91 0.38
N ASP A 204 25.95 -6.87 1.20
CA ASP A 204 26.09 -6.96 2.67
C ASP A 204 24.76 -7.19 3.43
N ALA A 205 23.60 -6.98 2.79
CA ALA A 205 22.30 -7.10 3.46
C ALA A 205 21.98 -8.53 3.94
N LYS A 206 22.56 -9.54 3.27
CA LYS A 206 22.36 -10.96 3.63
C LYS A 206 23.29 -11.42 4.76
N GLU A 207 24.39 -10.71 5.02
CA GLU A 207 25.40 -11.10 6.02
C GLU A 207 25.18 -10.40 7.38
N ILE A 208 24.47 -9.27 7.41
CA ILE A 208 24.14 -8.55 8.66
C ILE A 208 22.89 -9.13 9.35
N GLN A 209 21.98 -9.75 8.60
CA GLN A 209 20.68 -10.23 9.10
C GLN A 209 20.81 -11.38 10.12
N ASP A 210 21.89 -12.16 10.07
CA ASP A 210 22.06 -13.35 10.93
C ASP A 210 22.91 -13.13 12.20
N ASN A 211 23.43 -11.91 12.44
CA ASN A 211 24.41 -11.68 13.51
C ASN A 211 23.99 -10.71 14.63
N ILE A 212 22.72 -10.27 14.69
CA ILE A 212 22.18 -9.67 15.92
C ILE A 212 21.48 -10.79 16.70
N PRO A 213 22.01 -11.23 17.85
CA PRO A 213 21.39 -12.29 18.63
C PRO A 213 20.03 -11.81 19.17
N VAL A 214 18.94 -12.19 18.49
CA VAL A 214 17.57 -12.02 18.97
C VAL A 214 17.31 -13.09 20.02
N THR A 215 16.89 -12.65 21.21
CA THR A 215 16.62 -13.55 22.34
C THR A 215 15.43 -14.47 22.06
N ALA A 216 15.34 -15.60 22.79
CA ALA A 216 14.17 -16.47 22.69
C ALA A 216 12.87 -15.74 23.08
N ASP A 217 12.95 -14.87 24.10
CA ASP A 217 11.84 -14.07 24.58
C ASP A 217 11.36 -13.07 23.51
N GLU A 218 12.26 -12.38 22.83
CA GLU A 218 11.91 -11.48 21.72
C GLU A 218 11.25 -12.22 20.55
N LYS A 219 11.70 -13.45 20.25
CA LYS A 219 11.05 -14.30 19.23
C LYS A 219 9.64 -14.69 19.65
N GLN A 220 9.42 -15.03 20.92
CA GLN A 220 8.09 -15.33 21.45
C GLN A 220 7.18 -14.10 21.39
N GLN A 221 7.69 -12.91 21.75
CA GLN A 221 6.93 -11.67 21.64
C GLN A 221 6.56 -11.35 20.18
N ALA A 222 7.48 -11.59 19.23
CA ALA A 222 7.19 -11.42 17.81
C ALA A 222 6.18 -12.46 17.28
N GLN A 223 6.13 -13.66 17.86
CA GLN A 223 5.09 -14.64 17.54
C GLN A 223 3.72 -14.16 18.01
N LEU A 224 3.60 -13.55 19.19
CA LEU A 224 2.33 -12.95 19.65
C LEU A 224 1.81 -11.88 18.68
N VAL A 225 2.70 -11.12 18.03
CA VAL A 225 2.31 -10.15 17.00
C VAL A 225 1.73 -10.85 15.77
N LEU A 226 2.35 -11.95 15.32
CA LEU A 226 1.83 -12.74 14.20
C LEU A 226 0.47 -13.35 14.52
N ASP A 227 0.36 -13.97 15.69
CA ASP A 227 -0.88 -14.63 16.13
C ASP A 227 -2.01 -13.60 16.26
N ALA A 228 -1.73 -12.41 16.81
CA ALA A 228 -2.68 -11.32 16.88
C ALA A 228 -3.15 -10.85 15.50
N TRP A 229 -2.23 -10.70 14.53
CA TRP A 229 -2.60 -10.33 13.17
C TRP A 229 -3.45 -11.38 12.48
N HIS A 230 -3.14 -12.67 12.67
CA HIS A 230 -3.96 -13.76 12.15
C HIS A 230 -5.40 -13.71 12.70
N ILE A 231 -5.57 -13.49 14.01
CA ILE A 231 -6.90 -13.32 14.61
C ILE A 231 -7.64 -12.13 13.97
N ILE A 232 -6.98 -10.98 13.86
CA ILE A 232 -7.58 -9.77 13.26
C ILE A 232 -8.01 -10.03 11.81
N GLU A 233 -7.12 -10.56 10.98
CA GLU A 233 -7.42 -10.88 9.58
C GLU A 233 -8.51 -11.95 9.47
N ASP A 234 -8.50 -12.98 10.31
CA ASP A 234 -9.51 -14.02 10.33
C ASP A 234 -10.88 -13.45 10.70
N VAL A 235 -10.98 -12.58 11.70
CA VAL A 235 -12.23 -11.89 12.09
C VAL A 235 -12.76 -11.06 10.91
N ILE A 236 -11.92 -10.24 10.28
CA ILE A 236 -12.36 -9.40 9.17
C ILE A 236 -12.77 -10.27 7.96
N ASN A 237 -11.99 -11.31 7.64
CA ASN A 237 -12.32 -12.24 6.57
C ASN A 237 -13.60 -13.04 6.85
N LEU A 238 -13.87 -13.42 8.09
CA LEU A 238 -15.11 -14.08 8.48
C LEU A 238 -16.30 -13.16 8.24
N ASP A 239 -16.19 -11.89 8.62
CA ASP A 239 -17.25 -10.89 8.36
C ASP A 239 -17.46 -10.61 6.87
N MET A 240 -16.39 -10.61 6.07
CA MET A 240 -16.50 -10.49 4.61
C MET A 240 -17.21 -11.69 3.96
N ASN A 241 -16.98 -12.92 4.45
CA ASN A 241 -17.43 -14.15 3.78
C ASN A 241 -18.73 -14.72 4.34
N ASN A 242 -19.01 -14.52 5.63
CA ASN A 242 -20.23 -14.98 6.29
C ASN A 242 -20.74 -13.92 7.26
N PRO A 243 -21.34 -12.86 6.72
CA PRO A 243 -21.91 -11.80 7.54
C PRO A 243 -23.11 -12.31 8.34
N ASP A 244 -22.87 -12.77 9.56
CA ASP A 244 -23.90 -13.13 10.52
C ASP A 244 -24.56 -11.84 11.03
N PRO A 245 -25.89 -11.68 10.92
CA PRO A 245 -26.60 -10.50 11.45
C PRO A 245 -26.49 -10.33 12.98
N ASN A 246 -25.93 -11.31 13.70
CA ASN A 246 -25.61 -11.20 15.12
C ASN A 246 -24.11 -10.97 15.40
N ASN A 247 -23.25 -11.00 14.38
CA ASN A 247 -21.82 -10.75 14.50
C ASN A 247 -21.53 -9.26 14.24
N ASN A 248 -21.66 -8.42 15.26
CA ASN A 248 -21.65 -6.96 15.14
C ASN A 248 -20.25 -6.34 14.86
N HIS A 249 -19.23 -7.13 14.50
CA HIS A 249 -17.88 -6.63 14.27
C HIS A 249 -17.80 -5.59 13.15
N PHE A 250 -18.14 -6.02 11.95
CA PHE A 250 -18.21 -5.19 10.74
C PHE A 250 -19.52 -5.35 9.99
N THR A 251 -20.44 -6.22 10.45
CA THR A 251 -21.68 -6.51 9.71
C THR A 251 -22.65 -5.33 9.72
N LEU A 252 -22.52 -4.54 8.67
CA LEU A 252 -23.62 -3.84 8.04
C LEU A 252 -24.12 -4.66 6.86
N ASN A 253 -24.40 -5.94 7.12
CA ASN A 253 -24.91 -6.81 6.07
C ASN A 253 -26.42 -6.67 5.82
N SER A 254 -26.92 -5.51 6.17
CA SER A 254 -27.96 -4.91 5.40
C SER A 254 -27.59 -3.44 5.33
N LYS A 255 -27.47 -2.92 4.12
CA LYS A 255 -27.74 -1.50 3.84
C LYS A 255 -29.19 -1.12 4.23
N ASN A 256 -29.67 -1.57 5.39
CA ASN A 256 -30.91 -1.20 6.03
C ASN A 256 -30.59 -0.02 6.92
N SER A 257 -31.20 1.12 6.60
CA SER A 257 -31.19 2.32 7.43
C SER A 257 -31.79 2.11 8.83
N GLN A 258 -32.39 0.95 9.11
CA GLN A 258 -33.07 0.61 10.37
C GLN A 258 -32.12 0.31 11.55
N ASN A 259 -30.82 0.09 11.31
CA ASN A 259 -29.84 -0.21 12.37
C ASN A 259 -29.13 1.03 12.93
N TYR A 260 -29.46 2.23 12.43
CA TYR A 260 -28.91 3.48 12.94
C TYR A 260 -29.96 4.17 13.81
N ASP A 261 -29.60 4.48 15.05
CA ASP A 261 -30.43 5.28 15.95
C ASP A 261 -30.39 6.74 15.48
N TYR A 262 -31.20 7.06 14.46
CA TYR A 262 -31.37 8.42 13.95
C TYR A 262 -32.19 9.25 14.96
N ASN A 263 -31.56 9.64 16.06
CA ASN A 263 -32.14 10.58 17.03
C ASN A 263 -31.71 12.03 16.78
N TYR A 264 -31.32 12.36 15.54
CA TYR A 264 -31.05 13.73 15.12
C TYR A 264 -31.97 14.10 13.95
N ASP A 265 -32.86 15.08 14.18
CA ASP A 265 -33.71 15.74 13.20
C ASP A 265 -32.87 16.47 12.12
N MET A 266 -32.19 15.74 11.24
CA MET A 266 -31.58 16.29 10.03
C MET A 266 -31.78 15.34 8.86
N ASP A 267 -32.38 15.86 7.79
CA ASP A 267 -32.45 15.28 6.45
C ASP A 267 -31.03 15.11 5.86
N PHE A 268 -30.27 14.13 6.35
CA PHE A 268 -28.98 13.75 5.78
C PHE A 268 -29.19 12.47 4.97
N ASN A 269 -29.21 12.60 3.64
CA ASN A 269 -29.02 11.46 2.74
C ASN A 269 -27.56 11.00 2.88
N LEU A 270 -27.25 10.20 3.90
CA LEU A 270 -25.99 9.44 3.94
C LEU A 270 -26.05 8.40 2.82
N ASP A 271 -25.18 8.54 1.83
CA ASP A 271 -25.05 7.53 0.79
C ASP A 271 -24.53 6.25 1.44
N LEU A 272 -25.22 5.13 1.22
CA LEU A 272 -24.86 3.81 1.75
C LEU A 272 -23.48 3.31 1.30
N GLU A 273 -22.80 4.04 0.43
CA GLU A 273 -21.43 3.81 -0.03
C GLU A 273 -20.38 4.48 0.87
N GLU A 274 -20.77 5.42 1.75
CA GLU A 274 -19.87 6.09 2.71
C GLU A 274 -19.71 5.33 4.03
N ILE A 275 -20.45 4.24 4.21
CA ILE A 275 -20.39 3.43 5.41
C ILE A 275 -19.36 2.31 5.22
N PRO A 276 -18.28 2.27 6.03
CA PRO A 276 -17.20 1.33 5.85
C PRO A 276 -17.66 -0.10 6.16
N ASP A 277 -17.22 -1.04 5.34
CA ASP A 277 -17.46 -2.47 5.55
C ASP A 277 -16.15 -3.23 5.90
N ALA A 278 -16.25 -4.54 6.12
CA ALA A 278 -15.10 -5.38 6.41
C ALA A 278 -14.03 -5.33 5.29
N GLU A 279 -14.44 -5.17 4.03
CA GLU A 279 -13.50 -5.06 2.90
C GLU A 279 -12.71 -3.75 2.98
N ASP A 280 -13.33 -2.65 3.42
CA ASP A 280 -12.64 -1.39 3.65
C ASP A 280 -11.60 -1.47 4.76
N PHE A 281 -11.88 -2.16 5.87
CA PHE A 281 -10.89 -2.39 6.92
C PHE A 281 -9.71 -3.23 6.40
N MET A 282 -9.95 -4.30 5.64
CA MET A 282 -8.87 -5.05 4.97
C MET A 282 -8.09 -4.19 3.99
N ASN A 283 -8.78 -3.40 3.16
CA ASN A 283 -8.17 -2.55 2.15
C ASN A 283 -7.38 -1.39 2.76
N SER A 284 -7.70 -0.99 4.00
CA SER A 284 -6.94 -0.01 4.76
C SER A 284 -5.59 -0.55 5.23
N LEU A 285 -5.38 -1.86 5.36
CA LEU A 285 -4.11 -2.41 5.84
C LEU A 285 -3.03 -2.29 4.76
N SER A 286 -1.96 -1.57 5.09
CA SER A 286 -0.86 -1.31 4.16
C SER A 286 0.01 -2.56 3.98
N SER A 287 0.73 -2.60 2.85
CA SER A 287 1.69 -3.67 2.57
C SER A 287 2.83 -3.73 3.61
N PRO A 288 3.44 -4.89 3.86
CA PRO A 288 4.60 -5.02 4.75
C PRO A 288 5.75 -4.05 4.45
N CYS A 289 6.49 -3.64 5.47
CA CYS A 289 7.80 -2.99 5.33
C CYS A 289 8.90 -4.00 4.95
N THR A 290 9.87 -3.59 4.12
CA THR A 290 11.10 -4.36 3.97
C THR A 290 11.99 -4.25 5.20
N PHE A 291 12.98 -5.15 5.26
CA PHE A 291 14.12 -5.00 6.16
C PHE A 291 14.88 -3.68 5.93
N LYS A 292 15.04 -3.25 4.67
CA LYS A 292 15.75 -2.01 4.33
C LYS A 292 15.01 -0.77 4.85
N ASP A 293 13.68 -0.73 4.73
CA ASP A 293 12.86 0.39 5.24
C ASP A 293 13.03 0.52 6.75
N LEU A 294 12.98 -0.60 7.47
CA LEU A 294 13.20 -0.66 8.91
C LEU A 294 14.62 -0.28 9.30
N GLN A 295 15.64 -0.66 8.52
CA GLN A 295 17.01 -0.21 8.76
C GLN A 295 17.16 1.30 8.58
N VAL A 296 16.62 1.85 7.50
CA VAL A 296 16.66 3.29 7.20
C VAL A 296 15.93 4.07 8.30
N ALA A 297 14.74 3.60 8.72
CA ALA A 297 13.99 4.21 9.80
C ALA A 297 14.76 4.20 11.14
N GLN A 298 15.35 3.06 11.52
CA GLN A 298 16.17 2.93 12.73
C GLN A 298 17.42 3.82 12.68
N LYS A 299 18.12 3.86 11.53
CA LYS A 299 19.27 4.75 11.29
C LYS A 299 18.87 6.22 11.41
N HIS A 300 17.76 6.61 10.78
CA HIS A 300 17.27 7.98 10.79
C HIS A 300 16.83 8.43 12.19
N LEU A 301 16.11 7.57 12.90
CA LEU A 301 15.67 7.85 14.26
C LEU A 301 16.81 7.71 15.29
N GLY A 302 17.91 7.03 14.95
CA GLY A 302 18.99 6.73 15.89
C GLY A 302 18.55 5.79 17.03
N VAL A 303 17.59 4.90 16.76
CA VAL A 303 17.04 3.94 17.74
C VAL A 303 17.04 2.53 17.15
N LYS A 304 17.04 1.53 18.02
CA LYS A 304 16.80 0.14 17.63
C LYS A 304 15.37 -0.22 18.01
N PHE A 305 14.61 -0.75 17.06
CA PHE A 305 13.27 -1.24 17.34
C PHE A 305 13.35 -2.62 18.02
N PRO A 306 12.52 -2.88 19.05
CA PRO A 306 12.32 -4.23 19.56
C PRO A 306 11.88 -5.17 18.45
N TYR A 307 12.33 -6.42 18.49
CA TYR A 307 11.97 -7.42 17.48
C TYR A 307 10.46 -7.59 17.21
N PRO A 308 9.54 -7.57 18.20
CA PRO A 308 8.10 -7.60 17.92
C PRO A 308 7.61 -6.39 17.11
N VAL A 309 8.23 -5.21 17.23
CA VAL A 309 7.87 -4.01 16.46
C VAL A 309 8.36 -4.13 15.02
N ILE A 310 9.57 -4.65 14.81
CA ILE A 310 10.07 -5.02 13.48
C ILE A 310 9.07 -5.99 12.84
N LYS A 311 8.64 -7.02 13.58
CA LYS A 311 7.71 -8.03 13.07
C LYS A 311 6.34 -7.46 12.74
N TYR A 312 5.84 -6.51 13.54
CA TYR A 312 4.60 -5.78 13.30
C TYR A 312 4.61 -5.07 11.95
N PHE A 313 5.65 -4.28 11.67
CA PHE A 313 5.79 -3.58 10.38
C PHE A 313 6.06 -4.53 9.21
N GLN A 314 6.69 -5.67 9.46
CA GLN A 314 6.85 -6.74 8.46
C GLN A 314 5.54 -7.51 8.16
N THR A 315 4.45 -7.22 8.86
CA THR A 315 3.11 -7.71 8.51
C THR A 315 2.30 -6.61 7.83
N HIS A 316 2.19 -5.43 8.43
CA HIS A 316 1.50 -4.28 7.83
C HIS A 316 2.20 -2.96 8.13
N ASP A 317 2.38 -2.10 7.12
CA ASP A 317 2.95 -0.74 7.27
C ASP A 317 1.88 0.30 7.69
N GLY A 318 1.15 0.00 8.77
CA GLY A 318 0.05 0.86 9.24
C GLY A 318 -1.18 0.84 8.33
N GLN A 319 -1.92 1.95 8.31
CA GLN A 319 -3.17 2.07 7.56
C GLN A 319 -3.15 3.13 6.45
N GLU A 320 -3.89 2.86 5.39
CA GLU A 320 -4.23 3.72 4.25
C GLU A 320 -5.70 4.14 4.29
N VAL A 321 -6.06 5.09 3.43
CA VAL A 321 -7.45 5.52 3.26
C VAL A 321 -8.18 4.45 2.44
N ALA A 322 -9.28 3.92 3.01
CA ALA A 322 -10.11 2.93 2.34
C ALA A 322 -10.95 3.56 1.21
N PRO A 323 -11.38 2.78 0.19
CA PRO A 323 -12.14 3.29 -0.94
C PRO A 323 -13.44 4.03 -0.58
N SER A 324 -14.16 3.59 0.46
CA SER A 324 -15.42 4.20 0.92
C SER A 324 -15.24 5.44 1.81
N SER A 325 -14.01 5.69 2.27
CA SER A 325 -13.74 6.71 3.29
C SER A 325 -12.90 7.86 2.75
N THR A 326 -13.14 9.06 3.28
CA THR A 326 -12.30 10.23 2.99
C THR A 326 -11.06 10.29 3.90
N LYS A 327 -11.04 9.51 4.99
CA LYS A 327 -9.95 9.46 5.97
C LYS A 327 -9.60 8.02 6.34
N LYS A 328 -8.45 7.83 6.98
CA LYS A 328 -8.02 6.52 7.47
C LYS A 328 -9.01 6.02 8.54
N LEU A 329 -9.51 4.81 8.35
CA LEU A 329 -10.37 4.12 9.31
C LEU A 329 -9.49 3.66 10.49
N GLY A 330 -9.84 4.01 11.72
CA GLY A 330 -9.06 3.56 12.87
C GLY A 330 -9.40 2.12 13.25
N LEU A 331 -8.54 1.15 12.92
CA LEU A 331 -8.77 -0.27 13.21
C LEU A 331 -8.84 -0.56 14.70
N MET A 332 -8.00 0.12 15.50
CA MET A 332 -7.99 -0.04 16.95
C MET A 332 -9.09 0.82 17.57
N TYR A 333 -10.34 0.49 17.28
CA TYR A 333 -11.52 1.17 17.80
C TYR A 333 -11.46 2.69 17.62
N GLY A 334 -11.24 3.12 16.38
CA GLY A 334 -11.13 4.53 16.01
C GLY A 334 -9.70 5.07 16.08
N LEU A 335 -8.76 4.33 16.67
CA LEU A 335 -7.34 4.67 16.65
C LEU A 335 -6.66 4.15 15.36
N GLN A 336 -5.91 5.02 14.70
CA GLN A 336 -5.18 4.74 13.47
C GLN A 336 -3.82 4.10 13.76
N LEU A 337 -3.50 3.03 13.02
CA LEU A 337 -2.14 2.49 12.95
C LEU A 337 -1.25 3.36 12.06
N LEU A 338 -0.17 3.89 12.62
CA LEU A 338 0.77 4.72 11.87
C LEU A 338 1.61 3.86 10.93
N SER A 339 1.78 4.32 9.69
CA SER A 339 2.83 3.82 8.79
C SER A 339 4.21 4.21 9.31
N LEU A 340 5.25 3.50 8.89
CA LEU A 340 6.64 3.73 9.29
C LEU A 340 7.09 5.17 8.99
N ALA A 341 6.62 5.73 7.87
CA ALA A 341 6.86 7.14 7.52
C ALA A 341 6.16 8.11 8.50
N GLU A 342 4.93 7.82 8.91
CA GLU A 342 4.22 8.61 9.90
C GLU A 342 4.85 8.45 11.29
N VAL A 343 5.34 7.26 11.66
CA VAL A 343 6.10 7.03 12.89
C VAL A 343 7.35 7.90 12.94
N ILE A 344 8.13 7.96 11.85
CA ILE A 344 9.31 8.84 11.78
C ILE A 344 8.91 10.29 11.98
N THR A 345 7.88 10.73 11.25
CA THR A 345 7.38 12.11 11.28
C THR A 345 6.91 12.49 12.69
N MET A 346 6.11 11.64 13.31
CA MET A 346 5.56 11.85 14.65
C MET A 346 6.63 11.78 15.73
N THR A 347 7.59 10.86 15.63
CA THR A 347 8.72 10.79 16.55
C THR A 347 9.54 12.09 16.52
N ASN A 348 9.83 12.60 15.32
CA ASN A 348 10.55 13.86 15.16
C ASN A 348 9.76 15.07 15.66
N TYR A 349 8.44 15.09 15.47
CA TYR A 349 7.58 16.11 16.07
C TYR A 349 7.65 16.09 17.60
N TRP A 350 7.50 14.93 18.23
CA TRP A 350 7.56 14.81 19.69
C TRP A 350 8.96 15.08 20.26
N ARG A 351 10.03 14.77 19.51
CA ARG A 351 11.40 15.22 19.84
C ARG A 351 11.54 16.74 19.87
N LYS A 352 10.89 17.44 18.93
CA LYS A 352 10.85 18.91 18.95
C LYS A 352 10.10 19.44 20.17
N VAL A 353 9.00 18.79 20.56
CA VAL A 353 8.26 19.14 21.79
C VAL A 353 9.13 18.93 23.04
N ALA A 354 9.80 17.78 23.16
CA ALA A 354 10.69 17.47 24.28
C ALA A 354 11.82 18.50 24.43
N ARG A 355 12.47 18.88 23.32
CA ARG A 355 13.51 19.93 23.32
C ARG A 355 12.99 21.29 23.79
N LYS A 356 11.77 21.68 23.36
CA LYS A 356 11.15 22.93 23.80
C LYS A 356 10.84 22.90 25.30
N GLU A 357 10.38 21.76 25.81
CA GLU A 357 10.13 21.55 27.23
C GLU A 357 11.44 21.67 28.05
N GLU A 358 12.50 20.98 27.63
CA GLU A 358 13.81 21.01 28.29
C GLU A 358 14.40 22.43 28.33
N ASN A 359 14.39 23.13 27.19
CA ASN A 359 14.84 24.52 27.11
C ASN A 359 14.03 25.46 28.01
N SER A 360 12.71 25.24 28.11
CA SER A 360 11.84 26.02 28.98
C SER A 360 12.15 25.78 30.46
N LYS A 361 12.35 24.52 30.87
CA LYS A 361 12.77 24.15 32.23
C LYS A 361 14.14 24.74 32.58
N ALA A 362 15.12 24.65 31.66
CA ALA A 362 16.45 25.21 31.85
C ALA A 362 16.42 26.74 32.05
N ARG A 363 15.63 27.46 31.24
CA ARG A 363 15.42 28.91 31.39
C ARG A 363 14.76 29.29 32.71
N LEU A 364 13.74 28.54 33.15
CA LEU A 364 13.07 28.77 34.43
C LEU A 364 14.02 28.52 35.61
N LYS A 365 14.84 27.47 35.54
CA LYS A 365 15.87 27.17 36.54
C LYS A 365 16.92 28.30 36.60
N ALA A 366 17.47 28.71 35.47
CA ALA A 366 18.43 29.81 35.41
C ALA A 366 17.85 31.13 35.97
N LYS A 367 16.57 31.42 35.68
CA LYS A 367 15.87 32.58 36.26
C LYS A 367 15.73 32.45 37.79
N ALA A 368 15.35 31.28 38.30
CA ALA A 368 15.26 31.04 39.74
C ALA A 368 16.63 31.18 40.44
N ASP A 369 17.69 30.65 39.81
CA ASP A 369 19.07 30.74 40.31
C ASP A 369 19.60 32.18 40.27
N SER A 370 19.20 32.99 39.27
CA SER A 370 19.54 34.43 39.24
C SER A 370 18.84 35.23 40.33
N ILE A 371 17.57 34.91 40.65
CA ILE A 371 16.79 35.59 41.70
C ILE A 371 17.31 35.20 43.10
N SER A 372 17.75 33.96 43.30
CA SER A 372 18.34 33.53 44.57
C SER A 372 19.72 34.16 44.80
N ASN A 373 20.49 34.38 43.73
CA ASN A 373 21.79 35.04 43.79
C ASN A 373 21.73 36.58 43.89
N ASP A 374 20.67 37.25 43.40
CA ASP A 374 20.45 38.72 43.56
C ASP A 374 20.12 39.12 45.02
N SER A 375 20.06 38.16 45.95
CA SER A 375 20.01 38.41 47.40
C SER A 375 21.39 38.63 48.04
N LYS A 376 22.48 38.50 47.27
CA LYS A 376 23.84 38.85 47.69
C LYS A 376 24.47 39.82 46.68
N GLU A 377 24.37 41.10 47.03
CA GLU A 377 25.07 42.26 46.48
C GLU A 377 24.61 42.81 45.10
N ARG A 378 24.24 44.10 45.12
CA ARG A 378 24.16 45.02 43.97
C ARG A 378 25.25 46.08 44.14
N PRO A 379 25.86 46.61 43.06
CA PRO A 379 25.13 47.45 42.08
C PRO A 379 25.60 47.38 40.61
N GLY A 380 24.74 47.85 39.69
CA GLY A 380 25.17 48.30 38.35
C GLY A 380 24.21 47.93 37.22
N SER A 381 23.63 48.95 36.58
CA SER A 381 22.82 48.93 35.36
C SER A 381 23.56 48.34 34.16
N ASP A 382 22.94 47.39 33.47
CA ASP A 382 22.52 47.49 32.07
C ASP A 382 22.01 46.12 31.61
N ASP A 383 20.71 46.08 31.28
CA ASP A 383 20.08 44.94 30.61
C ASP A 383 20.70 44.79 29.21
N ILE A 384 21.72 43.94 29.11
CA ILE A 384 22.21 43.42 27.83
C ILE A 384 22.04 41.91 27.88
N ILE A 385 20.93 41.44 27.31
CA ILE A 385 20.79 40.06 26.85
C ILE A 385 21.95 39.84 25.88
N ASN A 386 22.94 39.04 26.27
CA ASN A 386 24.12 38.78 25.45
C ASN A 386 23.71 37.87 24.26
N PRO A 387 23.80 38.33 22.99
CA PRO A 387 23.45 37.53 21.81
C PRO A 387 24.38 36.34 21.57
N GLN A 388 25.45 36.18 22.37
CA GLN A 388 26.42 35.10 22.24
C GLN A 388 25.96 33.78 22.89
N ASP A 389 24.98 33.79 23.80
CA ASP A 389 24.47 32.54 24.40
C ASP A 389 23.60 31.74 23.41
N ASP A 390 22.96 32.42 22.44
CA ASP A 390 22.27 31.76 21.32
C ASP A 390 23.26 31.15 20.30
N ALA A 391 24.50 31.64 20.25
CA ALA A 391 25.53 31.15 19.32
C ALA A 391 26.22 29.86 19.78
N ILE A 392 26.22 29.56 21.09
CA ILE A 392 26.78 28.32 21.64
C ILE A 392 25.82 27.14 21.39
N ILE A 393 24.50 27.38 21.44
CA ILE A 393 23.48 26.37 21.12
C ILE A 393 23.48 26.03 19.62
N ASN A 394 23.72 27.01 18.76
CA ASN A 394 23.70 26.85 17.30
C ASN A 394 24.93 26.10 16.69
N ASN A 395 25.99 25.87 17.48
CA ASN A 395 27.24 25.27 16.99
C ASN A 395 27.47 23.82 17.45
N ASP A 396 26.53 23.21 18.18
CA ASP A 396 26.56 21.77 18.44
C ASP A 396 26.33 21.03 17.09
N PRO A 397 27.19 20.07 16.68
CA PRO A 397 26.95 19.25 15.50
C PRO A 397 25.60 18.50 15.56
N ASN A 398 25.08 18.15 16.74
CA ASN A 398 23.72 17.64 16.92
C ASN A 398 22.64 18.70 16.62
N PHE A 399 22.95 19.99 16.81
CA PHE A 399 22.04 21.10 16.54
C PHE A 399 21.92 21.40 15.04
N LYS A 400 23.00 21.27 14.25
CA LYS A 400 22.92 21.42 12.79
C LYS A 400 22.07 20.32 12.13
N ILE A 401 22.17 19.09 12.64
CA ILE A 401 21.31 17.98 12.23
C ILE A 401 19.87 18.24 12.71
N ALA A 402 19.67 18.69 13.96
CA ALA A 402 18.36 19.02 14.51
C ALA A 402 17.64 20.19 13.82
N ALA A 403 18.35 21.24 13.42
CA ALA A 403 17.81 22.39 12.69
C ALA A 403 17.33 21.98 11.29
N LYS A 404 18.11 21.14 10.61
CA LYS A 404 17.74 20.55 9.32
C LYS A 404 16.55 19.59 9.45
N ILE A 405 16.51 18.76 10.50
CA ILE A 405 15.35 17.91 10.85
C ILE A 405 14.10 18.77 11.14
N ASN A 406 14.25 19.91 11.81
CA ASN A 406 13.11 20.79 12.13
C ASN A 406 12.47 21.43 10.88
N GLU A 407 13.28 21.84 9.89
CA GLU A 407 12.78 22.34 8.59
C GLU A 407 12.13 21.22 7.76
N ILE A 408 12.71 20.02 7.79
CA ILE A 408 12.18 18.81 7.13
C ILE A 408 10.81 18.44 7.75
N THR A 409 10.71 18.41 9.08
CA THR A 409 9.47 18.00 9.79
C THR A 409 8.29 18.94 9.54
N GLU A 410 8.47 20.27 9.46
CA GLU A 410 7.35 21.19 9.18
C GLU A 410 6.84 21.09 7.74
N ASN A 411 7.71 20.74 6.79
CA ASN A 411 7.29 20.49 5.42
C ASN A 411 6.72 19.08 5.25
N ASP A 412 7.22 18.09 5.99
CA ASP A 412 6.72 16.72 5.97
C ASP A 412 5.33 16.61 6.59
N LEU A 413 5.07 17.32 7.70
CA LEU A 413 3.75 17.36 8.34
C LEU A 413 2.67 17.92 7.40
N LYS A 414 3.00 18.82 6.46
CA LYS A 414 2.04 19.29 5.44
C LYS A 414 1.55 18.18 4.53
N ASN A 415 2.34 17.10 4.37
CA ASN A 415 1.93 15.93 3.60
C ASN A 415 0.96 15.03 4.40
N TYR A 416 0.75 15.29 5.69
CA TYR A 416 -0.13 14.55 6.59
C TYR A 416 -1.08 15.50 7.35
N PRO A 417 -2.01 16.17 6.65
CA PRO A 417 -2.86 17.20 7.23
C PRO A 417 -3.74 16.68 8.38
N ASP A 418 -4.14 15.41 8.36
CA ASP A 418 -4.94 14.80 9.42
C ASP A 418 -4.17 14.69 10.74
N LEU A 419 -2.86 14.40 10.69
CA LEU A 419 -1.98 14.43 11.87
C LEU A 419 -1.83 15.87 12.43
N MET A 420 -2.08 16.89 11.61
CA MET A 420 -1.95 18.31 12.01
C MET A 420 -3.24 18.92 12.56
N ARG A 421 -4.41 18.41 12.16
CA ARG A 421 -5.73 19.08 12.31
C ARG A 421 -6.03 19.51 13.74
N ASN A 422 -5.53 18.78 14.73
CA ASN A 422 -5.77 19.03 16.16
C ASN A 422 -4.50 19.32 16.97
N MET A 423 -3.34 19.32 16.33
CA MET A 423 -2.03 19.52 16.95
C MET A 423 -1.59 20.99 16.94
N SER A 424 -2.11 21.77 15.98
CA SER A 424 -1.64 23.12 15.63
C SER A 424 -2.10 24.26 16.55
N THR A 425 -3.02 24.04 17.48
CA THR A 425 -3.59 25.14 18.30
C THR A 425 -2.74 25.56 19.50
N HIS A 426 -1.77 24.74 19.93
CA HIS A 426 -1.03 24.96 21.18
C HIS A 426 0.48 25.24 21.00
N SER A 427 0.92 25.52 19.76
CA SER A 427 2.24 26.09 19.47
C SER A 427 2.45 27.50 20.06
N LYS A 428 1.40 28.13 20.60
CA LYS A 428 1.57 29.34 21.41
C LYS A 428 2.42 29.00 22.63
N THR A 429 3.54 29.70 22.74
CA THR A 429 4.58 29.68 23.78
C THR A 429 4.09 29.69 25.24
N ASP A 430 2.79 29.76 25.48
CA ASP A 430 2.16 29.84 26.80
C ASP A 430 1.73 28.48 27.39
N TYR A 431 1.47 27.44 26.60
CA TYR A 431 1.05 26.13 27.15
C TYR A 431 2.20 25.42 27.89
N LEU A 432 3.41 25.44 27.33
CA LEU A 432 4.61 24.88 28.00
C LEU A 432 4.95 25.59 29.32
N LYS A 433 4.46 26.82 29.54
CA LYS A 433 4.63 27.55 30.81
C LYS A 433 3.67 27.07 31.91
N LYS A 434 2.62 26.32 31.54
CA LYS A 434 1.56 25.83 32.44
C LYS A 434 1.30 24.33 32.24
N LEU A 435 2.36 23.55 32.00
CA LEU A 435 2.22 22.09 31.95
C LEU A 435 1.81 21.56 33.33
N PRO A 436 0.78 20.70 33.42
CA PRO A 436 0.46 19.98 34.64
C PRO A 436 1.60 19.09 35.10
N ASN A 437 1.55 18.66 36.36
CA ASN A 437 2.52 17.70 36.89
C ASN A 437 2.38 16.37 36.17
N GLN A 438 3.46 15.94 35.52
CA GLN A 438 3.54 14.69 34.79
C GLN A 438 3.64 13.51 35.76
N LYS A 439 2.93 12.42 35.46
CA LYS A 439 2.81 11.23 36.32
C LYS A 439 3.01 9.95 35.49
N SER A 440 3.25 8.85 36.19
CA SER A 440 3.31 7.50 35.61
C SER A 440 2.38 6.57 36.38
N PHE A 441 1.70 5.70 35.66
CA PHE A 441 0.92 4.60 36.21
C PHE A 441 1.25 3.28 35.49
N PRO A 442 1.77 2.25 36.19
CA PRO A 442 2.22 2.28 37.59
C PRO A 442 3.32 3.33 37.85
N ALA A 443 3.51 3.71 39.11
CA ALA A 443 4.55 4.68 39.48
C ALA A 443 5.94 4.20 39.06
N ASN A 444 6.84 5.13 38.73
CA ASN A 444 8.24 4.90 38.36
C ASN A 444 8.49 3.99 37.14
N LYS A 445 7.45 3.66 36.37
CA LYS A 445 7.59 2.90 35.13
C LYS A 445 7.97 3.79 33.94
N VAL A 446 7.40 4.98 33.87
CA VAL A 446 7.58 5.95 32.78
C VAL A 446 8.14 7.25 33.35
N LYS A 447 9.08 7.86 32.64
CA LYS A 447 9.70 9.12 33.09
C LYS A 447 8.66 10.23 33.19
N LEU A 448 8.76 11.03 34.25
CA LEU A 448 7.82 12.12 34.58
C LEU A 448 8.05 13.37 33.71
N GLN A 449 7.85 13.24 32.41
CA GLN A 449 8.05 14.28 31.41
C GLN A 449 6.88 14.33 30.43
N TYR A 450 6.65 15.48 29.80
CA TYR A 450 5.53 15.62 28.87
C TYR A 450 5.80 14.87 27.57
N ALA A 451 7.02 14.98 27.04
CA ALA A 451 7.49 14.29 25.84
C ALA A 451 8.90 13.68 26.03
N SER A 452 9.22 12.65 25.24
CA SER A 452 10.54 12.00 25.20
C SER A 452 11.03 11.83 23.78
N ALA A 453 12.35 11.83 23.59
CA ALA A 453 12.95 11.50 22.29
C ALA A 453 12.88 10.01 21.93
N ASN A 454 12.63 9.16 22.93
CA ASN A 454 12.67 7.70 22.86
C ASN A 454 11.30 7.05 23.09
N TRP A 455 10.22 7.83 23.07
CA TRP A 455 8.86 7.33 22.98
C TRP A 455 8.47 7.32 21.51
N ILE A 456 8.34 6.12 20.93
CA ILE A 456 8.10 5.94 19.50
C ILE A 456 6.60 5.65 19.30
N PRO A 457 5.80 6.64 18.83
CA PRO A 457 4.38 6.45 18.61
C PRO A 457 4.14 5.47 17.46
N LEU A 458 3.26 4.48 17.67
CA LEU A 458 2.87 3.48 16.66
C LEU A 458 1.38 3.58 16.30
N VAL A 459 0.57 4.16 17.18
CA VAL A 459 -0.88 4.35 17.01
C VAL A 459 -1.24 5.78 17.38
N THR A 460 -2.25 6.36 16.75
CA THR A 460 -2.72 7.71 17.05
C THR A 460 -4.25 7.81 17.05
N ASP A 461 -4.77 8.72 17.87
CA ASP A 461 -6.16 9.18 17.80
C ASP A 461 -6.37 10.35 16.82
N ASN A 462 -5.32 10.78 16.09
CA ASN A 462 -5.31 11.99 15.25
C ASN A 462 -5.67 13.29 16.01
N ALA A 463 -5.67 13.27 17.35
CA ALA A 463 -5.89 14.41 18.23
C ALA A 463 -4.66 14.74 19.10
N GLY A 464 -3.57 13.99 18.94
CA GLY A 464 -2.29 14.21 19.62
C GLY A 464 -2.04 13.27 20.79
N ASN A 465 -2.83 12.20 20.92
CA ASN A 465 -2.56 11.10 21.83
C ASN A 465 -2.10 9.87 21.06
N HIS A 466 -1.27 9.07 21.70
CA HIS A 466 -0.56 7.97 21.07
C HIS A 466 -0.40 6.78 21.99
N ILE A 467 -0.44 5.59 21.37
CA ILE A 467 0.14 4.38 21.94
C ILE A 467 1.54 4.25 21.36
N ALA A 468 2.53 4.04 22.23
CA ALA A 468 3.94 4.11 21.89
C ALA A 468 4.73 2.98 22.54
N ILE A 469 5.87 2.66 21.97
CA ILE A 469 6.91 1.92 22.68
C ILE A 469 7.84 2.89 23.41
N ASP A 470 8.14 2.57 24.67
CA ASP A 470 9.04 3.34 25.51
C ASP A 470 10.44 2.71 25.50
N LEU A 471 11.37 3.35 24.79
CA LEU A 471 12.76 2.91 24.70
C LEU A 471 13.66 3.56 25.78
N ASP A 472 13.09 4.38 26.65
CA ASP A 472 13.80 5.06 27.74
C ASP A 472 12.93 5.12 29.01
N PRO A 473 12.58 3.93 29.56
CA PRO A 473 11.73 3.82 30.74
C PRO A 473 12.37 4.44 31.98
N ASP A 474 11.56 4.61 33.03
CA ASP A 474 12.05 5.02 34.35
C ASP A 474 12.52 3.79 35.17
N VAL A 475 12.96 4.01 36.41
CA VAL A 475 13.70 3.02 37.23
C VAL A 475 13.05 1.65 37.37
N ASP A 476 11.72 1.58 37.40
CA ASP A 476 10.97 0.32 37.56
C ASP A 476 10.43 -0.20 36.21
N GLY A 477 10.61 0.54 35.11
CA GLY A 477 10.10 0.25 33.78
C GLY A 477 10.93 -0.74 32.97
N MET A 478 10.37 -1.20 31.86
CA MET A 478 11.02 -2.13 30.95
C MET A 478 11.21 -1.51 29.57
N VAL A 479 12.40 -1.71 28.97
CA VAL A 479 12.68 -1.19 27.63
C VAL A 479 11.77 -1.89 26.63
N GLY A 480 11.03 -1.11 25.86
CA GLY A 480 10.03 -1.62 24.91
C GLY A 480 8.63 -1.82 25.52
N GLN A 481 8.40 -1.43 26.78
CA GLN A 481 7.05 -1.39 27.34
C GLN A 481 6.14 -0.47 26.52
N VAL A 482 4.85 -0.79 26.49
CA VAL A 482 3.86 -0.04 25.70
C VAL A 482 3.17 0.97 26.58
N ILE A 483 3.20 2.23 26.18
CA ILE A 483 2.68 3.36 26.94
C ILE A 483 1.61 4.13 26.18
N ILE A 484 0.70 4.76 26.92
CA ILE A 484 -0.14 5.85 26.42
C ILE A 484 0.51 7.17 26.82
N PHE A 485 0.73 8.06 25.85
CA PHE A 485 1.23 9.42 26.07
C PHE A 485 0.61 10.38 25.04
N GLY A 486 0.71 11.68 25.30
CA GLY A 486 0.35 12.70 24.33
C GLY A 486 -0.28 13.91 24.96
N ARG A 487 -1.08 14.62 24.17
CA ARG A 487 -1.67 15.92 24.49
C ARG A 487 -2.42 15.92 25.81
N ASP A 488 -3.26 14.92 26.00
CA ASP A 488 -4.25 14.85 27.08
C ASP A 488 -3.82 13.88 28.21
N TYR A 489 -2.65 13.24 28.07
CA TYR A 489 -2.14 12.23 28.99
C TYR A 489 -0.96 12.75 29.83
N ASP A 490 -1.27 13.62 30.80
CA ASP A 490 -0.32 14.04 31.84
C ASP A 490 0.15 12.85 32.70
N THR A 491 -0.74 11.88 32.92
CA THR A 491 -0.39 10.58 33.48
C THR A 491 -0.16 9.61 32.34
N LYS A 492 1.05 9.08 32.23
CA LYS A 492 1.39 8.04 31.26
C LYS A 492 1.00 6.68 31.84
N TYR A 493 0.43 5.82 31.01
CA TYR A 493 -0.05 4.52 31.42
C TYR A 493 0.73 3.43 30.71
N VAL A 494 1.31 2.48 31.44
CA VAL A 494 1.89 1.27 30.86
C VAL A 494 0.77 0.25 30.63
N VAL A 495 0.45 -0.02 29.36
CA VAL A 495 -0.67 -0.89 28.98
C VAL A 495 -0.24 -2.33 28.65
N ALA A 496 1.05 -2.54 28.36
CA ALA A 496 1.66 -3.86 28.21
C ALA A 496 3.17 -3.81 28.42
N ASP A 497 3.77 -4.96 28.73
CA ASP A 497 5.21 -5.08 28.95
C ASP A 497 6.02 -5.06 27.65
N ASN A 498 5.39 -5.40 26.53
CA ASN A 498 5.98 -5.37 25.19
C ASN A 498 4.88 -5.30 24.12
N TRP A 499 5.29 -5.00 22.88
CA TRP A 499 4.38 -4.84 21.75
C TRP A 499 3.59 -6.10 21.42
N GLY A 500 4.19 -7.29 21.55
CA GLY A 500 3.50 -8.56 21.31
C GLY A 500 2.34 -8.80 22.27
N GLN A 501 2.54 -8.55 23.56
CA GLN A 501 1.46 -8.64 24.54
C GLN A 501 0.35 -7.61 24.29
N PHE A 502 0.71 -6.38 23.88
CA PHE A 502 -0.28 -5.36 23.53
C PHE A 502 -1.14 -5.80 22.35
N MET A 503 -0.51 -6.25 21.26
CA MET A 503 -1.22 -6.76 20.08
C MET A 503 -2.12 -7.95 20.42
N SER A 504 -1.66 -8.88 21.26
CA SER A 504 -2.47 -10.02 21.70
C SER A 504 -3.70 -9.58 22.52
N LYS A 505 -3.57 -8.58 23.41
CA LYS A 505 -4.72 -8.03 24.14
C LYS A 505 -5.73 -7.37 23.19
N PHE A 506 -5.25 -6.58 22.24
CA PHE A 506 -6.10 -5.96 21.24
C PHE A 506 -6.82 -7.00 20.38
N ALA A 507 -6.11 -8.02 19.89
CA ALA A 507 -6.71 -9.09 19.09
C ALA A 507 -7.82 -9.83 19.86
N LEU A 508 -7.65 -10.07 21.16
CA LEU A 508 -8.68 -10.69 21.99
C LEU A 508 -9.92 -9.80 22.16
N ASP A 509 -9.74 -8.48 22.30
CA ASP A 509 -10.86 -7.55 22.31
C ASP A 509 -11.59 -7.57 20.96
N PHE A 510 -10.81 -7.61 19.88
CA PHE A 510 -11.25 -7.55 18.50
C PHE A 510 -11.84 -8.86 17.99
N GLU A 511 -11.63 -9.98 18.68
CA GLU A 511 -12.25 -11.28 18.36
C GLU A 511 -13.66 -11.41 18.97
N ASP A 512 -13.97 -10.61 19.99
CA ASP A 512 -15.26 -10.66 20.69
C ASP A 512 -16.26 -9.65 20.09
N PRO A 513 -17.33 -10.13 19.42
CA PRO A 513 -18.27 -9.26 18.71
C PRO A 513 -19.11 -8.39 19.62
N SER A 514 -19.18 -8.73 20.91
CA SER A 514 -19.88 -7.92 21.90
C SER A 514 -19.12 -6.64 22.28
N ASN A 515 -17.82 -6.57 21.97
CA ASN A 515 -16.96 -5.45 22.33
C ASN A 515 -16.93 -4.33 21.30
N CYS A 516 -17.68 -4.42 20.19
CA CYS A 516 -17.55 -3.40 19.15
C CYS A 516 -18.80 -3.17 18.31
N LYS A 517 -18.86 -1.97 17.72
CA LYS A 517 -19.83 -1.60 16.68
C LYS A 517 -19.25 -0.48 15.82
N LEU A 518 -19.83 -0.25 14.65
CA LEU A 518 -19.63 1.00 13.90
C LEU A 518 -20.54 2.09 14.45
N ASP A 519 -19.98 3.28 14.66
CA ASP A 519 -20.69 4.47 15.15
C ASP A 519 -20.31 5.67 14.28
N TYR A 520 -21.30 6.50 13.93
CA TYR A 520 -21.06 7.69 13.12
C TYR A 520 -20.62 8.85 14.00
N ASP A 521 -19.42 9.37 13.75
CA ASP A 521 -18.94 10.57 14.41
C ASP A 521 -19.35 11.80 13.58
N PRO A 522 -20.31 12.62 14.06
CA PRO A 522 -20.77 13.80 13.32
C PRO A 522 -19.74 14.93 13.26
N ASP A 523 -18.82 15.00 14.22
CA ASP A 523 -17.77 16.03 14.25
C ASP A 523 -16.68 15.72 13.23
N LEU A 524 -16.38 14.44 13.04
CA LEU A 524 -15.45 13.97 12.02
C LEU A 524 -16.11 13.74 10.66
N GLY A 525 -17.44 13.57 10.61
CA GLY A 525 -18.19 13.25 9.40
C GLY A 525 -17.80 11.90 8.81
N GLN A 526 -17.57 10.89 9.66
CA GLN A 526 -17.18 9.55 9.24
C GLN A 526 -17.63 8.50 10.26
N PHE A 527 -17.80 7.26 9.82
CA PHE A 527 -17.98 6.12 10.72
C PHE A 527 -16.64 5.67 11.31
N ASN A 528 -16.66 5.29 12.58
CA ASN A 528 -15.53 4.71 13.29
C ASN A 528 -15.95 3.42 13.99
N LEU A 529 -15.02 2.48 14.10
CA LEU A 529 -15.18 1.34 15.00
C LEU A 529 -15.07 1.85 16.44
N VAL A 530 -16.01 1.52 17.32
CA VAL A 530 -15.99 1.93 18.73
C VAL A 530 -16.02 0.73 19.65
N TYR A 531 -15.42 0.85 20.84
CA TYR A 531 -15.40 -0.20 21.85
C TYR A 531 -16.65 -0.12 22.74
N LEU A 532 -17.24 -1.28 23.02
CA LEU A 532 -18.41 -1.44 23.89
C LEU A 532 -18.01 -2.05 25.23
N ASP A 533 -18.58 -1.52 26.32
CA ASP A 533 -18.42 -2.10 27.66
C ASP A 533 -19.26 -3.38 27.85
N GLN A 534 -19.13 -4.02 29.02
CA GLN A 534 -19.88 -5.25 29.34
C GLN A 534 -21.41 -5.06 29.35
N SER A 535 -21.88 -3.82 29.37
CA SER A 535 -23.30 -3.45 29.33
C SER A 535 -23.77 -3.12 27.91
N GLY A 536 -22.87 -3.17 26.91
CA GLY A 536 -23.13 -2.84 25.52
C GLY A 536 -23.12 -1.34 25.21
N ASN A 537 -22.62 -0.49 26.13
CA ASN A 537 -22.53 0.95 25.92
C ASN A 537 -21.18 1.34 25.33
N VAL A 538 -21.17 2.38 24.49
CA VAL A 538 -19.93 3.00 24.01
C VAL A 538 -19.18 3.59 25.19
N VAL A 539 -17.89 3.29 25.30
CA VAL A 539 -17.06 3.86 26.37
C VAL A 539 -16.68 5.30 26.04
N ASP A 540 -17.12 6.23 26.89
CA ASP A 540 -16.71 7.63 26.83
C ASP A 540 -15.19 7.76 26.89
N GLY A 541 -14.60 8.53 25.96
CA GLY A 541 -13.14 8.65 25.82
C GLY A 541 -12.48 7.58 24.94
N GLY A 542 -13.26 6.63 24.43
CA GLY A 542 -12.82 5.63 23.46
C GLY A 542 -11.81 4.63 24.01
N TYR A 543 -11.10 3.94 23.11
CA TYR A 543 -10.28 2.79 23.48
C TYR A 543 -9.04 3.13 24.31
N LEU A 544 -8.51 4.36 24.22
CA LEU A 544 -7.44 4.78 25.13
C LEU A 544 -7.92 4.80 26.60
N GLU A 545 -9.17 5.18 26.86
CA GLU A 545 -9.75 5.13 28.22
C GLU A 545 -10.06 3.70 28.66
N VAL A 546 -10.47 2.82 27.75
CA VAL A 546 -10.61 1.39 28.02
C VAL A 546 -9.29 0.81 28.54
N LEU A 547 -8.18 1.13 27.88
CA LEU A 547 -6.85 0.69 28.28
C LEU A 547 -6.43 1.28 29.63
N THR A 548 -6.73 2.56 29.91
CA THR A 548 -6.37 3.21 31.19
C THR A 548 -7.16 2.63 32.37
N ARG A 549 -8.46 2.36 32.19
CA ARG A 549 -9.33 1.73 33.20
C ARG A 549 -8.86 0.31 33.53
N ARG A 550 -8.49 -0.47 32.51
CA ARG A 550 -7.96 -1.84 32.68
C ARG A 550 -6.70 -1.88 33.52
N VAL A 551 -5.73 -1.00 33.26
CA VAL A 551 -4.48 -1.01 34.04
C VAL A 551 -4.70 -0.59 35.49
N LYS A 552 -5.71 0.25 35.76
CA LYS A 552 -6.12 0.64 37.12
C LYS A 552 -6.95 -0.43 37.83
N GLY A 553 -7.38 -1.49 37.13
CA GLY A 553 -8.28 -2.51 37.67
C GLY A 553 -9.73 -2.02 37.84
N GLU A 554 -10.11 -0.97 37.10
CA GLU A 554 -11.48 -0.48 37.07
C GLU A 554 -12.32 -1.41 36.20
N ARG A 555 -13.57 -1.67 36.63
CA ARG A 555 -14.52 -2.46 35.85
C ARG A 555 -14.84 -1.70 34.56
N LEU A 556 -14.85 -2.38 33.42
CA LEU A 556 -15.29 -1.82 32.14
C LEU A 556 -16.80 -1.81 32.02
#